data_AF-A0A7W0GXM2-F1
#
_entry.id   AF-A0A7W0GXM2-F1
#
_cell.length_a   1.000
_cell.length_b   1.000
_cell.length_c   1.000
_cell.angle_alpha   90.00
_cell.angle_beta   90.00
_cell.angle_gamma   90.00
#
_symmetry.space_group_name_H-M   'P 1'
#
loop_
_entity.id
_entity.type
_entity.pdbx_description
1 polymer ?
#
loop_
_entity_poly.entity_id
_entity_poly.type
_entity_poly.pdbx_seq_one_letter_code
_entity_poly.pdbx_strand_id
1 'polypeptide(L)'
;VLVDVILPEVNGVDLARMVQEKSPGTGVVFMSAFPAEVLAREGLRDLQVLFLAKPFTREDLLKAVATAVHGSKKRNGEPHSADQPRKA
;
A
#
# COMPACT_ATOMS: atom_id res chain seq x y z
N VAL A 1 -2.09 -5.75 8.19
CA VAL A 1 -0.69 -6.22 8.17
C VAL A 1 0.22 -5.07 7.80
N LEU A 2 1.31 -4.92 8.54
CA LEU A 2 2.38 -3.97 8.23
C LEU A 2 3.55 -4.81 7.68
N VAL A 3 4.06 -4.47 6.50
CA VAL A 3 5.08 -5.28 5.81
C VAL A 3 6.18 -4.39 5.24
N ASP A 4 7.42 -4.84 5.37
CA ASP A 4 8.56 -4.21 4.70
C ASP A 4 8.61 -4.68 3.24
N VAL A 5 8.90 -3.77 2.31
CA VAL A 5 9.01 -4.15 0.89
C VAL A 5 10.32 -4.87 0.60
N ILE A 6 11.40 -4.41 1.22
CA ILE A 6 12.74 -4.98 1.03
C ILE A 6 12.98 -5.97 2.17
N LEU A 7 12.84 -7.26 1.88
CA LEU A 7 13.24 -8.34 2.77
C LEU A 7 14.33 -9.17 2.08
N PRO A 8 15.28 -9.75 2.82
CA PRO A 8 16.13 -10.80 2.27
C PRO A 8 15.21 -11.99 1.93
N GLU A 9 15.39 -12.58 0.74
CA GLU A 9 14.67 -13.78 0.25
C GLU A 9 13.25 -13.58 -0.32
N VAL A 10 12.42 -12.73 0.26
CA VAL A 10 11.02 -12.54 -0.21
C VAL A 10 10.71 -11.10 -0.59
N ASN A 11 9.88 -10.90 -1.60
CA ASN A 11 9.34 -9.57 -1.91
C ASN A 11 8.16 -9.28 -0.97
N GLY A 12 8.22 -8.18 -0.24
CA GLY A 12 7.14 -7.78 0.68
C GLY A 12 5.80 -7.56 -0.02
N VAL A 13 5.81 -7.20 -1.31
CA VAL A 13 4.59 -7.06 -2.13
C VAL A 13 3.94 -8.42 -2.37
N ASP A 14 4.72 -9.44 -2.72
CA ASP A 14 4.19 -10.78 -2.93
C ASP A 14 3.70 -11.39 -1.61
N LEU A 15 4.39 -11.12 -0.50
CA LEU A 15 3.94 -11.50 0.83
C LEU A 15 2.57 -10.88 1.17
N ALA A 16 2.39 -9.58 0.89
CA ALA A 16 1.10 -8.92 1.09
C ALA A 16 -0.01 -9.51 0.21
N ARG A 17 0.29 -9.85 -1.05
CA ARG A 17 -0.66 -10.51 -1.96
C ARG A 17 -1.12 -11.85 -1.39
N MET A 18 -0.19 -12.70 -0.94
CA MET A 18 -0.52 -13.98 -0.30
C MET A 18 -1.39 -13.81 0.95
N VAL A 19 -1.16 -12.76 1.75
CA VAL A 19 -2.01 -12.44 2.91
C VAL A 19 -3.41 -12.04 2.47
N GLN A 20 -3.54 -11.21 1.43
CA GLN A 20 -4.83 -10.77 0.92
C GLN A 20 -5.62 -11.88 0.24
N GLU A 21 -4.96 -12.83 -0.45
CA GLU A 21 -5.61 -14.02 -1.00
C GLU A 21 -6.23 -14.89 0.11
N LYS A 22 -5.51 -15.05 1.23
CA LYS A 22 -6.01 -15.81 2.39
C LYS A 22 -7.02 -15.04 3.22
N SER A 23 -6.93 -13.71 3.24
CA SER A 23 -7.81 -12.83 4.02
C SER A 23 -8.08 -11.52 3.27
N PRO A 24 -9.05 -11.50 2.35
CA PRO A 24 -9.33 -10.34 1.49
C PRO A 24 -9.69 -9.06 2.26
N GLY A 25 -10.25 -9.23 3.46
CA GLY A 25 -10.60 -8.15 4.37
C GLY A 25 -9.41 -7.43 5.01
N THR A 26 -8.20 -8.00 4.94
CA THR A 26 -7.04 -7.44 5.64
C THR A 26 -6.51 -6.17 4.97
N GLY A 27 -6.46 -5.07 5.73
CA GLY A 27 -5.76 -3.84 5.34
C GLY A 27 -4.24 -4.05 5.36
N VAL A 28 -3.54 -3.54 4.34
CA VAL A 28 -2.08 -3.67 4.20
C VAL A 28 -1.42 -2.29 4.18
N VAL A 29 -0.32 -2.16 4.91
CA VAL A 29 0.57 -0.99 4.88
C VAL A 29 1.97 -1.47 4.51
N PHE A 30 2.53 -0.90 3.44
CA PHE A 30 3.87 -1.16 2.97
C PHE A 30 4.86 -0.16 3.56
N MET A 31 6.03 -0.63 4.00
CA MET A 31 7.12 0.23 4.45
C MET A 31 8.30 0.14 3.48
N SER A 32 8.89 1.27 3.11
CA SER A 32 10.06 1.30 2.22
C SER A 32 10.88 2.59 2.40
N ALA A 33 12.20 2.50 2.24
CA ALA A 33 13.06 3.68 2.10
C ALA A 33 12.90 4.37 0.73
N PHE A 34 12.38 3.64 -0.28
CA PHE A 34 12.22 4.13 -1.66
C PHE A 34 10.81 3.83 -2.21
N PRO A 35 9.75 4.51 -1.73
CA PRO A 35 8.37 4.20 -2.11
C PRO A 35 8.08 4.38 -3.60
N ALA A 36 8.63 5.43 -4.22
CA ALA A 36 8.40 5.72 -5.65
C ALA A 36 8.94 4.63 -6.57
N GLU A 37 10.11 4.09 -6.25
CA GLU A 37 10.72 2.98 -6.99
C GLU A 37 9.89 1.71 -6.85
N VAL A 38 9.42 1.41 -5.63
CA VAL A 38 8.55 0.25 -5.38
C VAL A 38 7.25 0.36 -6.16
N LEU A 39 6.58 1.52 -6.12
CA LEU A 39 5.35 1.76 -6.86
C LEU A 39 5.54 1.58 -8.37
N ALA A 40 6.68 2.02 -8.90
CA ALA A 40 7.03 1.87 -10.30
C ALA A 40 7.36 0.41 -10.67
N ARG A 41 8.16 -0.29 -9.85
CA ARG A 41 8.61 -1.66 -10.11
C ARG A 41 7.47 -2.66 -10.02
N GLU A 42 6.56 -2.47 -9.07
CA GLU A 42 5.54 -3.46 -8.70
C GLU A 42 4.17 -3.19 -9.35
N GLY A 43 4.08 -2.16 -10.21
CA GLY A 43 2.84 -1.80 -10.89
C GLY A 43 1.71 -1.35 -9.95
N LEU A 44 2.06 -0.90 -8.74
CA LEU A 44 1.09 -0.54 -7.70
C LEU A 44 0.51 0.87 -7.87
N ARG A 45 0.71 1.51 -9.02
CA ARG A 45 0.33 2.92 -9.28
C ARG A 45 -1.18 3.15 -9.22
N ASP A 46 -1.96 2.13 -9.58
CA ASP A 46 -3.42 2.22 -9.69
C ASP A 46 -4.14 1.58 -8.49
N LEU A 47 -3.38 0.94 -7.59
CA LEU A 47 -3.93 0.37 -6.37
C LEU A 47 -3.89 1.44 -5.27
N GLN A 48 -5.00 1.63 -4.57
CA GLN A 48 -5.02 2.43 -3.33
C GLN A 48 -4.29 1.67 -2.21
N VAL A 49 -2.97 1.57 -2.33
CA VAL A 49 -2.08 0.95 -1.35
C VAL A 49 -1.53 1.99 -0.39
N LEU A 50 -1.52 1.64 0.90
CA LEU A 50 -0.98 2.51 1.93
C LEU A 50 0.53 2.30 2.04
N PHE A 51 1.29 3.37 1.90
CA PHE A 51 2.74 3.37 2.05
C PHE A 51 3.18 4.22 3.24
N LEU A 52 4.21 3.74 3.93
CA LEU A 52 4.89 4.42 5.02
C LEU A 52 6.40 4.50 4.67
N ALA A 53 6.84 5.70 4.30
CA ALA A 53 8.22 5.94 3.92
C ALA A 53 9.15 5.87 5.14
N LYS A 54 10.31 5.24 5.01
CA LYS A 54 11.34 5.22 6.06
C LYS A 54 12.35 6.35 5.87
N PRO A 55 12.84 6.99 6.95
CA PRO A 55 12.37 6.84 8.34
C PRO A 55 11.00 7.51 8.55
N PHE A 56 10.24 7.02 9.53
CA PHE A 56 8.91 7.55 9.89
C PHE A 56 8.81 7.84 11.39
N THR A 57 7.89 8.75 11.75
CA THR A 57 7.55 9.03 13.15
C THR A 57 6.52 8.04 13.69
N ARG A 58 6.32 8.05 15.01
CA ARG A 58 5.25 7.29 15.66
C ARG A 58 3.87 7.73 15.16
N GLU A 59 3.68 9.02 14.96
CA GLU A 59 2.44 9.61 14.48
C GLU A 59 2.12 9.16 13.05
N ASP A 60 3.14 9.06 12.18
CA ASP A 60 2.97 8.58 10.80
C ASP A 60 2.52 7.11 10.79
N LEU A 61 3.15 6.27 11.63
CA LEU A 61 2.78 4.87 11.78
C LEU A 61 1.33 4.74 12.27
N LEU A 62 0.95 5.48 13.31
CA LEU A 62 -0.42 5.43 13.86
C LEU A 62 -1.46 5.86 12.83
N LYS A 63 -1.19 6.91 12.05
CA LYS A 63 -2.08 7.38 10.97
C LYS A 63 -2.23 6.32 9.87
N ALA A 64 -1.13 5.69 9.46
CA ALA A 64 -1.15 4.64 8.43
C ALA A 64 -1.95 3.42 8.89
N VAL A 65 -1.72 2.96 10.13
CA VAL A 65 -2.45 1.83 10.71
C VAL A 65 -3.93 2.16 10.90
N ALA A 66 -4.26 3.33 11.43
CA ALA A 66 -5.65 3.77 11.57
C ALA A 66 -6.35 3.78 10.21
N THR A 67 -5.70 4.30 9.17
CA THR A 67 -6.26 4.29 7.81
C THR A 67 -6.50 2.86 7.31
N ALA A 68 -5.57 1.93 7.54
CA ALA A 68 -5.70 0.54 7.11
C ALA A 68 -6.86 -0.19 7.80
N VAL A 69 -7.05 0.06 9.10
CA VAL A 69 -8.12 -0.56 9.90
C VAL A 69 -9.50 -0.03 9.49
N HIS A 70 -9.63 1.28 9.28
CA HIS A 70 -10.92 1.90 8.95
C HIS A 70 -11.26 1.86 7.45
N GLY A 71 -10.26 1.84 6.56
CA GLY A 71 -10.43 1.83 5.10
C GLY A 71 -10.91 0.48 4.53
N SER A 72 -10.75 -0.61 5.28
CA SER A 72 -11.15 -1.96 4.86
C SER A 72 -12.67 -2.14 4.64
N LYS A 73 -13.49 -1.16 5.05
CA LYS A 73 -14.96 -1.16 4.96
C LYS A 73 -15.53 -0.68 3.60
N LYS A 74 -14.72 -0.09 2.69
CA LYS A 74 -15.18 0.50 1.41
C LYS A 74 -14.61 -0.19 0.14
N ARG A 75 -14.55 -1.52 0.09
CA ARG A 75 -14.07 -2.26 -1.12
C ARG A 75 -15.16 -2.90 -1.98
N ASN A 76 -16.42 -2.46 -1.87
CA ASN A 76 -17.45 -2.82 -2.85
C ASN A 76 -17.60 -1.70 -3.88
N GLY A 77 -17.02 -1.93 -5.07
CA GLY A 77 -17.41 -1.35 -6.35
C GLY A 77 -17.22 0.16 -6.53
N GLU A 78 -16.15 0.56 -7.22
CA GLU A 78 -16.20 1.56 -8.32
C GLU A 78 -14.77 1.85 -8.84
N PRO A 79 -14.50 1.74 -10.15
CA PRO A 79 -13.25 2.22 -10.74
C PRO A 79 -13.31 3.74 -10.89
N HIS A 80 -12.61 4.46 -10.01
CA HIS A 80 -12.49 5.92 -10.10
C HIS A 80 -11.29 6.31 -10.95
N SER A 81 -11.60 6.60 -12.23
CA SER A 81 -10.92 7.41 -13.24
C SER A 81 -9.57 8.04 -12.85
N ALA A 82 -8.48 7.50 -13.41
CA ALA A 82 -7.27 8.26 -13.66
C ALA A 82 -7.49 9.13 -14.90
N ASP A 83 -7.89 10.39 -14.72
CA ASP A 83 -7.49 11.45 -15.66
C ASP A 83 -7.73 12.85 -15.08
N GLN A 84 -6.66 13.66 -15.06
CA GLN A 84 -6.69 15.13 -15.09
C GLN A 84 -5.26 15.71 -15.08
N PRO A 85 -5.02 16.86 -15.72
CA PRO A 85 -5.04 17.05 -17.18
C PRO A 85 -3.62 17.38 -17.70
N ARG A 86 -3.37 17.10 -18.99
CA ARG A 86 -2.21 17.66 -19.70
C ARG A 86 -2.41 19.17 -19.85
N LYS A 87 -1.50 19.96 -19.28
CA LYS A 87 -1.44 21.41 -19.54
C LYS A 87 -1.03 21.63 -21.01
N ALA A 88 -1.79 22.50 -21.67
CA ALA A 88 -1.52 23.03 -23.00
C ALA A 88 -0.31 24.00 -22.99
#